data_AF-M5BWM3-F1
#
_entry.id   AF-M5BWM3-F1
#
_cell.length_a   1.000
_cell.length_b   1.000
_cell.length_c   1.000
_cell.angle_alpha   90.00
_cell.angle_beta   90.00
_cell.angle_gamma   90.00
#
_symmetry.space_group_name_H-M   'P 1'
#
loop_
_entity.id
_entity.type
_entity.pdbx_description
1 polymer ?
#
loop_
_entity_poly.entity_id
_entity_poly.type
_entity_poly.pdbx_seq_one_letter_code
_entity_poly.pdbx_strand_id
1 'polypeptide(L)'
;MLHLTALRALQISIGIIAAILIDHTLFPKRPRAIFLGGMAKVIEDVRVLHSELSNRTHNNNPHASPKTGAELAQTQSCSAKLELRIRKLVMREKIYLGQMEHELSLMPKPTESYRAVTNFVQRLVDLTAGLRRIRENVPSVAIDSVLLQRQRVDSCITLALFACEHAFRSRRALPQALPSPRKALDMLSIELMDTLQSQGRATDIGYAMAENEVIEEMVRNVEGLVKVTRDLFGTRAWLNGVDNIHLGIGF
;
A
#
# COMPACT_ATOMS: atom_id res chain seq x y z
N MET A 1 -13.15 62.34 10.66
CA MET A 1 -13.09 61.19 11.59
C MET A 1 -13.41 59.87 10.88
N LEU A 2 -14.60 59.70 10.29
CA LEU A 2 -15.02 58.45 9.60
C LEU A 2 -14.06 57.96 8.48
N HIS A 3 -13.53 58.86 7.66
CA HIS A 3 -12.67 58.50 6.52
C HIS A 3 -11.32 57.89 6.93
N LEU A 4 -10.78 58.31 8.08
CA LEU A 4 -9.50 57.81 8.60
C LEU A 4 -9.67 56.41 9.20
N THR A 5 -10.78 56.18 9.90
CA THR A 5 -11.14 54.88 10.45
C THR A 5 -11.39 53.84 9.35
N ALA A 6 -12.03 54.24 8.25
CA ALA A 6 -12.28 53.36 7.10
C ALA A 6 -10.98 52.91 6.41
N LEU A 7 -10.02 53.81 6.22
CA LEU A 7 -8.71 53.48 5.64
C LEU A 7 -7.90 52.51 6.51
N ARG A 8 -7.92 52.70 7.83
CA ARG A 8 -7.26 51.79 8.79
C ARG A 8 -7.89 50.40 8.77
N ALA A 9 -9.23 50.33 8.73
CA ALA A 9 -9.95 49.06 8.67
C ALA A 9 -9.63 48.28 7.37
N LEU A 10 -9.52 48.97 6.23
CA LEU A 10 -9.14 48.37 4.95
C LEU A 10 -7.69 47.85 4.97
N GLN A 11 -6.76 48.58 5.58
CA GLN A 11 -5.38 48.12 5.70
C GLN A 11 -5.27 46.86 6.58
N ILE A 12 -6.04 46.80 7.66
CA ILE A 12 -6.07 45.63 8.55
C ILE A 12 -6.70 44.42 7.83
N SER A 13 -7.81 44.62 7.09
CA SER A 13 -8.45 43.52 6.37
C SER A 13 -7.55 42.97 5.26
N ILE A 14 -6.84 43.83 4.53
CA ILE A 14 -5.84 43.42 3.54
C ILE A 14 -4.72 42.62 4.20
N GLY A 15 -4.21 43.07 5.35
CA GLY A 15 -3.17 42.35 6.10
C GLY A 15 -3.62 40.95 6.55
N ILE A 16 -4.86 40.82 7.02
CA ILE A 16 -5.45 39.54 7.43
C ILE A 16 -5.61 38.61 6.22
N ILE A 17 -6.16 39.13 5.11
CA ILE A 17 -6.33 38.34 3.88
C ILE A 17 -4.96 37.88 3.36
N ALA A 18 -3.97 38.76 3.31
CA ALA A 18 -2.61 38.42 2.88
C ALA A 18 -1.96 37.38 3.81
N ALA A 19 -2.13 37.49 5.13
CA ALA A 19 -1.63 36.51 6.08
C ALA A 19 -2.28 35.13 5.89
N ILE A 20 -3.60 35.08 5.66
CA ILE A 20 -4.31 33.83 5.37
C ILE A 20 -3.82 33.23 4.03
N LEU A 21 -3.63 34.07 3.00
CA LEU A 21 -3.16 33.64 1.69
C LEU A 21 -1.75 33.07 1.77
N ILE A 22 -0.86 33.72 2.52
CA ILE A 22 0.51 33.28 2.79
C ILE A 22 0.48 31.97 3.59
N ASP A 23 -0.29 31.87 4.66
CA ASP A 23 -0.37 30.64 5.47
C ASP A 23 -0.86 29.45 4.64
N HIS A 24 -1.86 29.67 3.77
CA HIS A 24 -2.42 28.62 2.94
C HIS A 24 -1.57 28.26 1.71
N THR A 25 -0.75 29.17 1.20
CA THR A 25 0.13 28.93 0.04
C THR A 25 1.53 28.44 0.46
N LEU A 26 2.10 28.97 1.53
CA LEU A 26 3.48 28.64 1.97
C LEU A 26 3.56 27.39 2.86
N PHE A 27 2.50 27.07 3.62
CA PHE A 27 2.49 25.91 4.51
C PHE A 27 1.42 24.87 4.11
N PRO A 28 1.68 24.03 3.09
CA PRO A 28 0.76 22.98 2.66
C PRO A 28 0.79 21.78 3.62
N LYS A 29 0.50 22.00 4.91
CA LYS A 29 0.37 20.95 5.91
C LYS A 29 -0.89 20.10 5.67
N ARG A 30 -1.95 20.70 5.08
CA ARG A 30 -3.24 20.03 4.86
C ARG A 30 -3.22 18.97 3.75
N PRO A 31 -2.75 19.24 2.52
CA PRO A 31 -2.76 18.26 1.43
C PRO A 31 -1.89 17.04 1.74
N ARG A 32 -0.68 17.27 2.27
CA ARG A 32 0.22 16.19 2.72
C ARG A 32 -0.42 15.34 3.83
N ALA A 33 -1.07 15.96 4.81
CA ALA A 33 -1.74 15.24 5.88
C ALA A 33 -2.91 14.39 5.35
N ILE A 34 -3.69 14.94 4.41
CA ILE A 34 -4.81 14.26 3.75
C ILE A 34 -4.27 13.07 2.94
N PHE A 35 -3.23 13.27 2.13
CA PHE A 35 -2.61 12.21 1.33
C PHE A 35 -2.07 11.07 2.19
N LEU A 36 -1.31 11.38 3.25
CA LEU A 36 -0.73 10.35 4.12
C LEU A 36 -1.82 9.55 4.86
N GLY A 37 -2.87 10.22 5.32
CA GLY A 37 -4.02 9.56 5.95
C GLY A 37 -4.83 8.71 4.96
N GLY A 38 -5.03 9.22 3.74
CA GLY A 38 -5.70 8.52 2.64
C GLY A 38 -4.91 7.28 2.21
N MET A 39 -3.61 7.41 1.98
CA MET A 39 -2.72 6.31 1.63
C MET A 39 -2.65 5.23 2.72
N ALA A 40 -2.62 5.62 4.00
CA ALA A 40 -2.73 4.65 5.09
C ALA A 40 -4.03 3.84 4.99
N LYS A 41 -5.15 4.49 4.67
CA LYS A 41 -6.44 3.81 4.51
C LYS A 41 -6.46 2.89 3.28
N VAL A 42 -5.81 3.29 2.18
CA VAL A 42 -5.66 2.44 1.00
C VAL A 42 -4.85 1.17 1.34
N ILE A 43 -3.70 1.32 2.01
CA ILE A 43 -2.86 0.19 2.41
C ILE A 43 -3.61 -0.74 3.36
N GLU A 44 -4.37 -0.19 4.31
CA GLU A 44 -5.26 -0.95 5.20
C GLU A 44 -6.28 -1.77 4.41
N ASP A 45 -7.01 -1.14 3.49
CA ASP A 45 -8.03 -1.83 2.70
C ASP A 45 -7.42 -2.93 1.78
N VAL A 46 -6.22 -2.71 1.23
CA VAL A 46 -5.46 -3.73 0.48
C VAL A 46 -5.07 -4.90 1.38
N ARG A 47 -4.57 -4.62 2.59
CA ARG A 47 -4.22 -5.64 3.59
C ARG A 47 -5.45 -6.47 3.95
N VAL A 48 -6.59 -5.84 4.20
CA VAL A 48 -7.87 -6.51 4.51
C VAL A 48 -8.28 -7.43 3.35
N LEU A 49 -8.23 -6.92 2.11
CA LEU A 49 -8.56 -7.71 0.92
C LEU A 49 -7.65 -8.94 0.78
N HIS A 50 -6.33 -8.77 0.96
CA HIS A 50 -5.38 -9.87 0.90
C HIS A 50 -5.60 -10.89 2.02
N SER A 51 -5.86 -10.43 3.25
CA SER A 51 -6.13 -11.31 4.41
C SER A 51 -7.41 -12.11 4.21
N GLU A 52 -8.47 -11.50 3.66
CA GLU A 52 -9.72 -12.19 3.33
C GLU A 52 -9.48 -13.28 2.29
N LEU A 53 -8.72 -12.98 1.23
CA LEU A 53 -8.37 -13.95 0.20
C LEU A 53 -7.52 -15.10 0.76
N SER A 54 -6.54 -14.79 1.60
CA SER A 54 -5.70 -15.77 2.28
C SER A 54 -6.51 -16.70 3.19
N ASN A 55 -7.36 -16.13 4.07
CA ASN A 55 -8.21 -16.90 4.97
C ASN A 55 -9.19 -17.80 4.23
N ARG A 56 -9.72 -17.35 3.08
CA ARG A 56 -10.59 -18.16 2.24
C ARG A 56 -9.87 -19.38 1.66
N THR A 57 -8.60 -19.23 1.28
CA THR A 57 -7.78 -20.32 0.78
C THR A 57 -7.42 -21.31 1.90
N HIS A 58 -6.99 -20.81 3.06
CA HIS A 58 -6.57 -21.66 4.19
C HIS A 58 -7.73 -22.35 4.92
N ASN A 59 -8.89 -21.70 5.03
CA ASN A 59 -10.05 -22.24 5.74
C ASN A 59 -10.99 -23.03 4.81
N ASN A 60 -10.55 -23.36 3.60
CA ASN A 60 -11.32 -24.18 2.66
C ASN A 60 -11.18 -25.66 3.06
N ASN A 61 -11.69 -26.00 4.24
CA ASN A 61 -11.60 -27.34 4.80
C ASN A 61 -12.58 -28.27 4.04
N PRO A 62 -12.13 -29.39 3.44
CA PRO A 62 -13.01 -30.31 2.72
C PRO A 62 -14.12 -30.93 3.60
N HIS A 63 -14.00 -30.81 4.93
CA HIS A 63 -15.02 -31.25 5.90
C HIS A 63 -15.95 -30.13 6.42
N ALA A 64 -15.75 -28.87 6.00
CA ALA A 64 -16.68 -27.80 6.34
C ALA A 64 -17.96 -27.93 5.48
N SER A 65 -19.13 -27.66 6.09
CA SER A 65 -20.42 -27.68 5.40
C SER A 65 -20.32 -26.91 4.06
N PRO A 66 -20.79 -27.47 2.94
CA PRO A 66 -20.72 -26.81 1.65
C PRO A 66 -21.40 -25.45 1.76
N LYS A 67 -20.62 -24.38 1.52
CA LYS A 67 -21.18 -23.02 1.49
C LYS A 67 -22.24 -22.97 0.41
N THR A 68 -23.40 -22.44 0.75
CA THR A 68 -24.50 -22.33 -0.21
C THR A 68 -24.05 -21.43 -1.36
N GLY A 69 -24.45 -21.70 -2.61
CA GLY A 69 -24.06 -20.87 -3.77
C GLY A 69 -24.33 -19.37 -3.57
N ALA A 70 -25.36 -19.03 -2.79
CA ALA A 70 -25.68 -17.66 -2.38
C ALA A 70 -24.60 -17.02 -1.47
N GLU A 71 -24.02 -17.75 -0.52
CA GLU A 71 -22.99 -17.24 0.39
C GLU A 71 -21.65 -17.00 -0.34
N LEU A 72 -21.33 -17.88 -1.30
CA LEU A 72 -20.14 -17.73 -2.13
C LEU A 72 -20.26 -16.49 -3.03
N ALA A 73 -21.42 -16.30 -3.67
CA ALA A 73 -21.72 -15.13 -4.50
C ALA A 73 -21.73 -13.83 -3.69
N GLN A 74 -22.26 -13.85 -2.46
CA GLN A 74 -22.26 -12.69 -1.57
C GLN A 74 -20.84 -12.28 -1.15
N THR A 75 -19.98 -13.25 -0.83
CA THR A 75 -18.58 -13.00 -0.45
C THR A 75 -17.78 -12.45 -1.63
N GLN A 76 -17.97 -13.01 -2.83
CA GLN A 76 -17.36 -12.48 -4.07
C GLN A 76 -17.81 -11.05 -4.37
N SER A 77 -19.10 -10.74 -4.19
CA SER A 77 -19.63 -9.38 -4.36
C SER A 77 -19.02 -8.41 -3.34
N CYS A 78 -18.83 -8.83 -2.09
CA CYS A 78 -18.20 -8.02 -1.05
C CYS A 78 -16.74 -7.68 -1.41
N SER A 79 -15.96 -8.69 -1.80
CA SER A 79 -14.57 -8.52 -2.22
C SER A 79 -14.44 -7.62 -3.45
N ALA A 80 -15.31 -7.78 -4.47
CA ALA A 80 -15.33 -6.92 -5.65
C ALA A 80 -15.72 -5.46 -5.32
N LYS A 81 -16.64 -5.25 -4.37
CA LYS A 81 -16.99 -3.91 -3.87
C LYS A 81 -15.82 -3.25 -3.16
N LEU A 82 -15.07 -4.01 -2.35
CA LEU A 82 -13.86 -3.53 -1.69
C LEU A 82 -12.78 -3.17 -2.70
N GLU A 83 -12.55 -4.01 -3.71
CA GLU A 83 -11.62 -3.74 -4.81
C GLU A 83 -11.95 -2.43 -5.54
N LEU A 84 -13.23 -2.22 -5.89
CA LEU A 84 -13.68 -1.00 -6.54
C LEU A 84 -13.53 0.24 -5.64
N ARG A 85 -13.78 0.10 -4.34
CA ARG A 85 -13.53 1.16 -3.35
C ARG A 85 -12.05 1.52 -3.30
N ILE A 86 -11.16 0.53 -3.24
CA ILE A 86 -9.71 0.76 -3.20
C ILE A 86 -9.25 1.51 -4.45
N ARG A 87 -9.68 1.08 -5.65
CA ARG A 87 -9.35 1.77 -6.91
C ARG A 87 -9.80 3.23 -6.92
N LYS A 88 -11.00 3.52 -6.38
CA LYS A 88 -11.50 4.90 -6.22
C LYS A 88 -10.65 5.72 -5.27
N LEU A 89 -10.22 5.13 -4.14
CA LEU A 89 -9.34 5.80 -3.19
C LEU A 89 -7.96 6.06 -3.80
N VAL A 90 -7.35 5.10 -4.49
CA VAL A 90 -6.07 5.30 -5.19
C VAL A 90 -6.16 6.43 -6.23
N MET A 91 -7.24 6.48 -7.01
CA MET A 91 -7.46 7.57 -7.98
C MET A 91 -7.57 8.92 -7.29
N ARG A 92 -8.28 8.99 -6.15
CA ARG A 92 -8.36 10.21 -5.33
C ARG A 92 -6.99 10.65 -4.83
N GLU A 93 -6.18 9.72 -4.32
CA GLU A 93 -4.83 10.02 -3.86
C GLU A 93 -3.90 10.50 -4.98
N LYS A 94 -4.06 9.96 -6.20
CA LYS A 94 -3.35 10.48 -7.39
C LYS A 94 -3.71 11.92 -7.71
N ILE A 95 -4.99 12.30 -7.56
CA ILE A 95 -5.43 13.69 -7.76
C ILE A 95 -4.79 14.61 -6.71
N TYR A 96 -4.77 14.20 -5.44
CA TYR A 96 -4.11 14.97 -4.38
C TYR A 96 -2.60 15.10 -4.61
N LEU A 97 -1.94 14.05 -5.10
CA LEU A 97 -0.53 14.11 -5.47
C LEU A 97 -0.29 15.11 -6.61
N GLY A 98 -1.14 15.11 -7.65
CA GLY A 98 -1.08 16.09 -8.72
C GLY A 98 -1.29 17.52 -8.22
N GLN A 99 -2.24 17.74 -7.31
CA GLN A 99 -2.43 19.04 -6.67
C GLN A 99 -1.20 19.46 -5.85
N MET A 100 -0.60 18.54 -5.10
CA MET A 100 0.61 18.80 -4.30
C MET A 100 1.83 19.20 -5.14
N GLU A 101 1.92 18.73 -6.39
CA GLU A 101 3.00 19.08 -7.35
C GLU A 101 2.88 20.51 -7.89
N HIS A 102 1.66 21.04 -7.99
CA HIS A 102 1.41 22.38 -8.54
C HIS A 102 1.43 23.47 -7.45
N GLU A 103 1.54 23.07 -6.18
CA GLU A 103 1.66 24.00 -5.06
C GLU A 103 3.09 24.52 -4.89
N LEU A 104 3.24 25.84 -4.93
CA LEU A 104 4.46 26.55 -4.53
C LEU A 104 4.80 26.24 -3.07
N SER A 105 5.80 25.41 -2.83
CA SER A 105 6.29 25.08 -1.48
C SER A 105 7.74 25.47 -1.35
N LEU A 106 8.08 26.17 -0.25
CA LEU A 106 9.47 26.53 0.08
C LEU A 106 10.34 25.32 0.45
N MET A 107 9.72 24.17 0.75
CA MET A 107 10.40 22.97 1.20
C MET A 107 10.30 21.88 0.13
N PRO A 108 11.41 21.17 -0.21
CA PRO A 108 11.36 20.10 -1.18
C PRO A 108 10.42 18.99 -0.68
N LYS A 109 9.32 18.77 -1.40
CA LYS A 109 8.39 17.66 -1.17
C LYS A 109 8.93 16.43 -1.89
N PRO A 110 9.03 15.25 -1.25
CA PRO A 110 9.44 14.01 -1.93
C PRO A 110 8.29 13.46 -2.79
N THR A 111 7.85 14.22 -3.79
CA THR A 111 6.74 13.88 -4.70
C THR A 111 7.02 12.59 -5.46
N GLU A 112 8.27 12.36 -5.86
CA GLU A 112 8.72 11.12 -6.48
C GLU A 112 8.50 9.89 -5.57
N SER A 113 8.80 10.01 -4.28
CA SER A 113 8.59 8.92 -3.32
C SER A 113 7.10 8.67 -3.05
N TYR A 114 6.27 9.72 -3.03
CA TYR A 114 4.80 9.57 -2.93
C TYR A 114 4.18 8.97 -4.18
N ARG A 115 4.71 9.31 -5.36
CA ARG A 115 4.35 8.69 -6.64
C ARG A 115 4.73 7.22 -6.66
N ALA A 116 5.93 6.88 -6.21
CA ALA A 116 6.41 5.50 -6.10
C ALA A 116 5.51 4.66 -5.19
N VAL A 117 5.15 5.15 -4.00
CA VAL A 117 4.19 4.48 -3.10
C VAL A 117 2.85 4.24 -3.79
N THR A 118 2.31 5.25 -4.46
CA THR A 118 1.02 5.14 -5.15
C THR A 118 1.07 4.08 -6.26
N ASN A 119 2.20 3.96 -6.97
CA ASN A 119 2.42 2.94 -7.99
C ASN A 119 2.52 1.53 -7.38
N PHE A 120 3.28 1.36 -6.29
CA PHE A 120 3.37 0.07 -5.58
C PHE A 120 2.00 -0.37 -5.04
N VAL A 121 1.25 0.53 -4.43
CA VAL A 121 -0.08 0.22 -3.89
C VAL A 121 -1.08 -0.11 -5.00
N GLN A 122 -1.08 0.64 -6.11
CA GLN A 122 -1.89 0.30 -7.29
C GLN A 122 -1.53 -1.10 -7.83
N ARG A 123 -0.24 -1.41 -7.94
CA ARG A 123 0.23 -2.71 -8.41
C ARG A 123 -0.18 -3.83 -7.45
N LEU A 124 -0.12 -3.62 -6.13
CA LEU A 124 -0.60 -4.58 -5.14
C LEU A 124 -2.10 -4.86 -5.27
N VAL A 125 -2.92 -3.84 -5.58
CA VAL A 125 -4.35 -4.03 -5.86
C VAL A 125 -4.56 -4.92 -7.08
N ASP A 126 -3.83 -4.64 -8.17
CA ASP A 126 -3.96 -5.40 -9.41
C ASP A 126 -3.49 -6.86 -9.24
N LEU A 127 -2.42 -7.09 -8.47
CA LEU A 127 -1.93 -8.42 -8.14
C LEU A 127 -2.89 -9.20 -7.24
N THR A 128 -3.48 -8.54 -6.23
CA THR A 128 -4.47 -9.17 -5.35
C THR A 128 -5.72 -9.57 -6.13
N ALA A 129 -6.14 -8.76 -7.09
CA ALA A 129 -7.24 -9.09 -8.01
C ALA A 129 -6.86 -10.26 -8.95
N GLY A 130 -5.63 -10.29 -9.46
CA GLY A 130 -5.10 -11.40 -10.25
C GLY A 130 -5.08 -12.72 -9.46
N LEU A 131 -4.55 -12.68 -8.23
CA LEU A 131 -4.49 -13.83 -7.33
C LEU A 131 -5.89 -14.36 -7.02
N ARG A 132 -6.87 -13.48 -6.79
CA ARG A 132 -8.28 -13.86 -6.60
C ARG A 132 -8.82 -14.62 -7.80
N ARG A 133 -8.61 -14.11 -9.02
CA ARG A 133 -9.06 -14.77 -10.25
C ARG A 133 -8.41 -16.13 -10.47
N ILE A 134 -7.12 -16.26 -10.15
CA ILE A 134 -6.44 -17.56 -10.23
C ILE A 134 -7.11 -18.53 -9.24
N ARG A 135 -7.23 -18.15 -7.97
CA ARG A 135 -7.80 -18.98 -6.90
C ARG A 135 -9.28 -19.34 -7.10
N GLU A 136 -10.04 -18.55 -7.85
CA GLU A 136 -11.43 -18.85 -8.22
C GLU A 136 -11.55 -19.97 -9.26
N ASN A 137 -10.50 -20.21 -10.05
CA ASN A 137 -10.49 -21.20 -11.14
C ASN A 137 -9.70 -22.48 -10.80
N VAL A 138 -9.03 -22.54 -9.64
CA VAL A 138 -8.17 -23.68 -9.25
C VAL A 138 -8.96 -24.72 -8.47
N PRO A 139 -8.87 -26.03 -8.80
CA PRO A 139 -9.43 -27.11 -7.98
C PRO A 139 -8.67 -27.23 -6.64
N SER A 140 -9.40 -27.36 -5.54
CA SER A 140 -8.87 -27.35 -4.16
C SER A 140 -7.79 -28.40 -3.88
N VAL A 141 -7.81 -29.53 -4.61
CA VAL A 141 -6.91 -30.67 -4.41
C VAL A 141 -5.44 -30.33 -4.71
N ALA A 142 -5.17 -29.33 -5.56
CA ALA A 142 -3.80 -28.92 -5.91
C ALA A 142 -3.11 -28.03 -4.86
N ILE A 143 -3.86 -27.55 -3.86
CA ILE A 143 -3.43 -26.49 -2.95
C ILE A 143 -2.97 -27.03 -1.59
N ASP A 144 -3.49 -28.19 -1.18
CA ASP A 144 -3.39 -28.68 0.20
C ASP A 144 -1.97 -29.02 0.66
N SER A 145 -1.12 -29.51 -0.24
CA SER A 145 0.25 -29.95 0.09
C SER A 145 1.18 -28.80 0.51
N VAL A 146 0.88 -27.56 0.12
CA VAL A 146 1.77 -26.40 0.34
C VAL A 146 1.10 -25.28 1.15
N LEU A 147 -0.05 -25.55 1.77
CA LEU A 147 -0.83 -24.57 2.53
C LEU A 147 -0.04 -23.91 3.66
N LEU A 148 0.77 -24.67 4.40
CA LEU A 148 1.47 -24.17 5.58
C LEU A 148 2.55 -23.14 5.22
N GLN A 149 3.30 -23.40 4.15
CA GLN A 149 4.30 -22.45 3.64
C GLN A 149 3.66 -21.23 2.98
N ARG A 150 2.52 -21.40 2.30
CA ARG A 150 1.71 -20.28 1.77
C ARG A 150 1.21 -19.37 2.90
N GLN A 151 0.73 -19.95 4.00
CA GLN A 151 0.30 -19.19 5.17
C GLN A 151 1.43 -18.34 5.76
N ARG A 152 2.67 -18.85 5.76
CA ARG A 152 3.84 -18.09 6.23
C ARG A 152 4.13 -16.89 5.33
N VAL A 153 4.06 -17.05 4.01
CA VAL A 153 4.24 -15.94 3.05
C VAL A 153 3.14 -14.89 3.22
N ASP A 154 1.88 -15.30 3.24
CA ASP A 154 0.72 -14.41 3.42
C ASP A 154 0.79 -13.64 4.76
N SER A 155 1.27 -14.29 5.82
CA SER A 155 1.50 -13.65 7.12
C SER A 155 2.60 -12.59 7.05
N CYS A 156 3.71 -12.86 6.36
CA CYS A 156 4.79 -11.89 6.18
C CYS A 156 4.33 -10.68 5.35
N ILE A 157 3.60 -10.91 4.26
CA ILE A 157 2.99 -9.86 3.43
C ILE A 157 2.06 -8.99 4.27
N THR A 158 1.14 -9.62 5.03
CA THR A 158 0.17 -8.92 5.88
C THR A 158 0.85 -8.07 6.95
N LEU A 159 1.90 -8.58 7.60
CA LEU A 159 2.68 -7.85 8.59
C LEU A 159 3.43 -6.66 8.00
N ALA A 160 4.03 -6.83 6.81
CA ALA A 160 4.70 -5.75 6.10
C ALA A 160 3.72 -4.63 5.71
N LEU A 161 2.54 -4.98 5.19
CA LEU A 161 1.48 -4.01 4.87
C LEU A 161 0.99 -3.28 6.12
N PHE A 162 0.80 -3.99 7.23
CA PHE A 162 0.43 -3.37 8.51
C PHE A 162 1.50 -2.38 9.01
N ALA A 163 2.78 -2.75 8.91
CA ALA A 163 3.86 -1.85 9.29
C ALA A 163 3.89 -0.58 8.42
N CYS A 164 3.69 -0.72 7.11
CA CYS A 164 3.58 0.41 6.18
C CYS A 164 2.36 1.28 6.50
N GLU A 165 1.17 0.69 6.69
CA GLU A 165 -0.03 1.38 7.14
C GLU A 165 0.24 2.23 8.39
N HIS A 166 0.87 1.62 9.40
CA HIS A 166 1.18 2.30 10.66
C HIS A 166 2.17 3.44 10.46
N ALA A 167 3.20 3.26 9.62
CA ALA A 167 4.17 4.32 9.29
C ALA A 167 3.50 5.51 8.62
N PHE A 168 2.60 5.29 7.66
CA PHE A 168 1.84 6.36 7.00
C PHE A 168 0.87 7.08 7.95
N ARG A 169 0.16 6.32 8.80
CA ARG A 169 -0.82 6.87 9.76
C ARG A 169 -0.15 7.67 10.88
N SER A 170 0.91 7.12 11.47
CA SER A 170 1.62 7.74 12.59
C SER A 170 2.72 8.72 12.15
N ARG A 171 3.11 8.70 10.87
CA ARG A 171 4.25 9.45 10.31
C ARG A 171 5.56 9.14 11.04
N ARG A 172 5.71 7.92 11.54
CA ARG A 172 6.88 7.44 12.26
C ARG A 172 7.64 6.41 11.43
N ALA A 173 8.91 6.24 11.78
CA ALA A 173 9.78 5.25 11.15
C ALA A 173 9.20 3.84 11.30
N LEU A 174 9.48 3.02 10.28
CA LEU A 174 9.21 1.58 10.33
C LEU A 174 10.04 0.90 11.42
N PRO A 175 9.56 -0.22 11.98
CA PRO A 175 10.37 -1.09 12.81
C PRO A 175 11.67 -1.50 12.09
N GLN A 176 12.77 -1.60 12.83
CA GLN A 176 14.07 -1.98 12.28
C GLN A 176 14.08 -3.40 11.71
N ALA A 177 13.30 -4.31 12.32
CA ALA A 177 13.14 -5.68 11.89
C ALA A 177 11.71 -5.92 11.40
N LEU A 178 11.59 -6.36 10.15
CA LEU A 178 10.36 -6.92 9.58
C LEU A 178 10.67 -8.33 9.09
N PRO A 179 9.72 -9.27 9.21
CA PRO A 179 9.90 -10.60 8.62
C PRO A 179 10.06 -10.46 7.11
N SER A 180 11.06 -11.13 6.53
CA SER A 180 11.31 -11.07 5.09
C SER A 180 10.31 -11.94 4.34
N PRO A 181 9.43 -11.34 3.50
CA PRO A 181 8.51 -12.12 2.68
C PRO A 181 9.26 -12.93 1.61
N ARG A 182 10.42 -12.43 1.13
CA ARG A 182 11.31 -13.15 0.21
C ARG A 182 11.80 -14.46 0.79
N LYS A 183 12.32 -14.44 2.02
CA LYS A 183 12.81 -15.65 2.66
C LYS A 183 11.72 -16.70 2.84
N ALA A 184 10.49 -16.26 3.13
CA ALA A 184 9.34 -17.16 3.21
C ALA A 184 8.97 -17.74 1.83
N LEU A 185 9.05 -16.93 0.77
CA LEU A 185 8.81 -17.35 -0.60
C LEU A 185 9.84 -18.35 -1.11
N ASP A 186 11.12 -18.15 -0.79
CA ASP A 186 12.19 -19.06 -1.20
C ASP A 186 11.94 -20.47 -0.60
N MET A 187 11.53 -20.54 0.68
CA MET A 187 11.13 -21.80 1.31
C MET A 187 9.90 -22.42 0.64
N LEU A 188 8.90 -21.61 0.31
CA LEU A 188 7.71 -22.05 -0.42
C LEU A 188 8.07 -22.63 -1.80
N SER A 189 8.97 -21.98 -2.53
CA SER A 189 9.38 -22.41 -3.88
C SER A 189 10.09 -23.76 -3.86
N ILE A 190 10.97 -23.99 -2.87
CA ILE A 190 11.68 -25.27 -2.71
C ILE A 190 10.68 -26.41 -2.46
N GLU A 191 9.75 -26.24 -1.52
CA GLU A 191 8.75 -27.25 -1.17
C GLU A 191 7.72 -27.47 -2.29
N LEU A 192 7.35 -26.40 -2.99
CA LEU A 192 6.51 -26.48 -4.18
C LEU A 192 7.20 -27.31 -5.27
N MET A 193 8.49 -27.13 -5.53
CA MET A 193 9.19 -27.95 -6.52
C MET A 193 9.26 -29.43 -6.13
N ASP A 194 9.50 -29.74 -4.85
CA ASP A 194 9.55 -31.11 -4.33
C ASP A 194 8.17 -31.83 -4.42
N THR A 195 7.10 -31.12 -4.08
CA THR A 195 5.73 -31.64 -4.18
C THR A 195 5.28 -31.81 -5.64
N LEU A 196 5.67 -30.90 -6.53
CA LEU A 196 5.33 -30.99 -7.96
C LEU A 196 6.07 -32.15 -8.65
N GLN A 197 7.32 -32.43 -8.25
CA GLN A 197 8.09 -33.56 -8.77
C GLN A 197 7.53 -34.92 -8.34
N SER A 198 6.91 -34.99 -7.16
CA SER A 198 6.43 -36.25 -6.59
C SER A 198 4.98 -36.60 -6.95
N GLN A 199 4.08 -35.63 -7.16
CA GLN A 199 2.64 -35.89 -7.22
C GLN A 199 1.82 -35.06 -8.25
N GLY A 200 2.45 -34.20 -9.05
CA GLY A 200 1.71 -33.21 -9.86
C GLY A 200 1.12 -33.75 -11.18
N ARG A 201 -0.19 -33.59 -11.40
CA ARG A 201 -0.78 -33.60 -12.76
C ARG A 201 -0.37 -32.32 -13.48
N ALA A 202 -0.12 -32.36 -14.79
CA ALA A 202 0.33 -31.19 -15.57
C ALA A 202 -0.55 -29.94 -15.41
N THR A 203 -1.86 -30.10 -15.22
CA THR A 203 -2.81 -29.00 -14.97
C THR A 203 -2.59 -28.34 -13.60
N ASP A 204 -2.34 -29.14 -12.57
CA ASP A 204 -2.15 -28.68 -11.20
C ASP A 204 -0.81 -27.95 -11.05
N ILE A 205 0.20 -28.41 -11.80
CA ILE A 205 1.50 -27.75 -11.94
C ILE A 205 1.34 -26.35 -12.55
N GLY A 206 0.56 -26.22 -13.63
CA GLY A 206 0.35 -24.93 -14.29
C GLY A 206 -0.30 -23.89 -13.38
N TYR A 207 -1.29 -24.30 -12.58
CA TYR A 207 -1.94 -23.42 -11.60
C TYR A 207 -1.03 -23.04 -10.43
N ALA A 208 -0.29 -24.02 -9.88
CA ALA A 208 0.65 -23.79 -8.80
C ALA A 208 1.77 -22.82 -9.23
N MET A 209 2.28 -22.95 -10.45
CA MET A 209 3.26 -22.03 -11.02
C MET A 209 2.68 -20.62 -11.25
N ALA A 210 1.48 -20.52 -11.82
CA ALA A 210 0.83 -19.23 -12.05
C ALA A 210 0.55 -18.47 -10.73
N GLU A 211 0.12 -19.19 -9.70
CA GLU A 211 -0.06 -18.61 -8.38
C GLU A 211 1.27 -18.17 -7.76
N ASN A 212 2.31 -19.00 -7.86
CA ASN A 212 3.63 -18.69 -7.32
C ASN A 212 4.24 -17.44 -7.98
N GLU A 213 4.10 -17.28 -9.30
CA GLU A 213 4.53 -16.08 -10.02
C GLU A 213 3.84 -14.81 -9.49
N VAL A 214 2.53 -14.87 -9.25
CA VAL A 214 1.79 -13.74 -8.69
C VAL A 214 2.24 -13.44 -7.26
N ILE A 215 2.44 -14.46 -6.43
CA ILE A 215 2.94 -14.29 -5.06
C ILE A 215 4.36 -13.70 -5.07
N GLU A 216 5.23 -14.14 -5.97
CA GLU A 216 6.57 -13.58 -6.12
C GLU A 216 6.51 -12.09 -6.48
N GLU A 217 5.67 -11.74 -7.45
CA GLU A 217 5.47 -10.35 -7.85
C GLU A 217 4.85 -9.52 -6.70
N MET A 218 3.97 -10.10 -5.89
CA MET A 218 3.46 -9.44 -4.67
C MET A 218 4.57 -9.19 -3.65
N VAL A 219 5.42 -10.19 -3.39
CA VAL A 219 6.58 -10.05 -2.50
C VAL A 219 7.52 -8.94 -2.99
N ARG A 220 7.86 -8.93 -4.28
CA ARG A 220 8.67 -7.86 -4.91
C ARG A 220 8.06 -6.47 -4.67
N ASN A 221 6.75 -6.34 -4.87
CA ASN A 221 6.05 -5.06 -4.68
C ASN A 221 5.97 -4.63 -3.21
N VAL A 222 5.78 -5.57 -2.28
CA VAL A 222 5.80 -5.28 -0.84
C VAL A 222 7.19 -4.84 -0.38
N GLU A 223 8.26 -5.50 -0.84
CA GLU A 223 9.64 -5.10 -0.53
C GLU A 223 9.94 -3.68 -1.05
N GLY A 224 9.50 -3.37 -2.27
CA GLY A 224 9.56 -2.03 -2.85
C GLY A 224 8.81 -0.98 -2.02
N LEU A 225 7.59 -1.30 -1.60
CA LEU A 225 6.79 -0.43 -0.73
C LEU A 225 7.46 -0.20 0.63
N VAL A 226 7.99 -1.25 1.27
CA VAL A 226 8.73 -1.15 2.54
C VAL A 226 9.97 -0.27 2.38
N LYS A 227 10.71 -0.42 1.27
CA LYS A 227 11.89 0.41 0.98
C LYS A 227 11.52 1.88 0.87
N VAL A 228 10.55 2.23 0.02
CA VAL A 228 10.13 3.64 -0.15
C VAL A 228 9.54 4.21 1.14
N THR A 229 8.80 3.40 1.90
CA THR A 229 8.28 3.82 3.21
C THR A 229 9.41 4.09 4.21
N ARG A 230 10.48 3.28 4.19
CA ARG A 230 11.67 3.51 5.01
C ARG A 230 12.42 4.77 4.57
N ASP A 231 12.47 5.05 3.27
CA ASP A 231 13.08 6.27 2.75
C ASP A 231 12.26 7.53 3.07
N LEU A 232 10.93 7.40 3.18
CA LEU A 232 10.02 8.49 3.53
C LEU A 232 9.98 8.84 5.03
N PHE A 233 10.07 7.84 5.90
CA PHE A 233 9.88 8.02 7.36
C PHE A 233 11.10 7.62 8.20
N GLY A 234 12.16 7.11 7.59
CA GLY A 234 13.38 6.70 8.27
C GLY A 234 14.31 7.86 8.57
N THR A 235 15.30 7.61 9.43
CA THR A 235 16.30 8.59 9.90
C THR A 235 17.09 9.27 8.78
N ARG A 236 17.25 8.59 7.63
CA ARG A 236 17.95 9.14 6.44
C ARG A 236 17.14 10.22 5.71
N ALA A 237 15.81 10.20 5.80
CA ALA A 237 14.95 11.24 5.22
C ALA A 237 15.21 12.61 5.85
N TRP A 238 15.59 12.63 7.13
CA TRP A 238 15.91 13.83 7.88
C TRP A 238 17.31 14.36 7.55
N LEU A 239 18.30 13.47 7.40
CA LEU A 239 19.69 13.83 7.10
C LEU A 239 19.88 14.34 5.66
N ASN A 240 19.28 13.70 4.66
CA ASN A 240 19.41 14.12 3.25
C ASN A 240 18.69 15.45 2.94
N GLY A 241 17.77 15.87 3.81
CA GLY A 241 17.15 17.20 3.75
C GLY A 241 18.10 18.32 4.21
N VAL A 242 19.14 17.98 4.98
CA VAL A 242 20.20 18.90 5.41
C VAL A 242 21.30 18.98 4.35
N ASP A 243 21.62 17.88 3.68
CA ASP A 243 22.70 17.84 2.67
C ASP A 243 22.32 18.53 1.35
N ASN A 244 21.03 18.61 1.00
CA ASN A 244 20.56 19.39 -0.16
C ASN A 244 20.46 20.89 0.12
N ILE A 245 20.62 21.31 1.38
CA ILE A 245 21.05 22.66 1.69
C ILE A 245 22.57 22.62 1.57
N HIS A 246 23.05 22.62 0.32
CA HIS A 246 24.44 22.95 0.01
C HIS A 246 24.67 24.41 0.43
N LEU A 247 24.84 24.59 1.74
CA LEU A 247 25.71 25.58 2.32
C LEU A 247 27.04 25.42 1.58
N GLY A 248 27.36 26.41 0.75
CA GLY A 248 28.68 26.59 0.18
C GLY A 248 29.67 26.88 1.30
N ILE A 249 30.09 25.84 2.01
CA ILE A 249 31.24 25.86 2.89
C ILE A 249 32.04 24.63 2.56
N GLY A 250 33.06 24.84 1.74
CA GLY A 250 34.13 23.88 1.55
C GLY A 250 34.92 23.72 2.83
N PHE A 251 35.29 22.48 3.10
CA PHE A 251 36.58 22.11 3.65
C PHE A 251 37.08 20.89 2.88
#